data_AF-A0A929ABH2-F1
#
_entry.id   AF-A0A929ABH2-F1
#
_cell.length_a   1.000
_cell.length_b   1.000
_cell.length_c   1.000
_cell.angle_alpha   90.00
_cell.angle_beta   90.00
_cell.angle_gamma   90.00
#
_symmetry.space_group_name_H-M   'P 1'
#
loop_
_entity.id
_entity.type
_entity.pdbx_description
1 polymer ?
#
loop_
_entity_poly.entity_id
_entity_poly.type
_entity_poly.pdbx_seq_one_letter_code
_entity_poly.pdbx_strand_id
1 'polypeptide(L)'
;MAGQKILIVDDSKTIRMQVRDFLPKGNFEVIEARDGVEGLDVIGREHPSLVLLDFFMPRMNGWEVVQRIQADPKLKAIPVVMMSGRREDVEKIVPELFDYFEFVGKPFEPAHLFRAIKSATVKAKERRHNKVPVHAIPTEPRRTAAVIRAEVQPLQSAPAGVQDEVRSLQAEVQQLRIQNVKLQQEVEALRKQMVQLVTYVRQKI
;
A
#
# COMPACT_ATOMS: atom_id res chain seq x y z
N MET A 1 20.59 -26.16 4.42
CA MET A 1 20.42 -24.77 4.89
C MET A 1 19.06 -24.30 4.40
N ALA A 2 18.17 -23.84 5.28
CA ALA A 2 16.87 -23.33 4.85
C ALA A 2 17.08 -22.03 4.05
N GLY A 3 16.56 -21.97 2.82
CA GLY A 3 16.61 -20.76 1.99
C GLY A 3 15.90 -19.60 2.69
N GLN A 4 16.30 -18.37 2.40
CA GLN A 4 15.59 -17.20 2.93
C GLN A 4 14.20 -17.12 2.29
N LYS A 5 13.14 -17.12 3.11
CA LYS A 5 11.76 -16.99 2.64
C LYS A 5 11.49 -15.55 2.21
N ILE A 6 11.09 -15.35 0.95
CA ILE A 6 10.63 -14.08 0.42
C ILE A 6 9.14 -14.20 0.11
N LEU A 7 8.33 -13.32 0.69
CA LEU A 7 6.92 -13.22 0.37
C LEU A 7 6.70 -12.16 -0.70
N ILE A 8 5.96 -12.50 -1.76
CA ILE A 8 5.47 -11.57 -2.77
C ILE A 8 3.97 -11.39 -2.57
N VAL A 9 3.52 -10.16 -2.35
CA VAL A 9 2.11 -9.80 -2.17
C VAL A 9 1.70 -8.84 -3.28
N ASP A 10 0.88 -9.31 -4.21
CA ASP A 10 0.44 -8.55 -5.39
C ASP A 10 -0.83 -9.21 -5.95
N ASP A 11 -1.83 -8.45 -6.40
CA ASP A 11 -3.05 -9.02 -6.96
C ASP A 11 -2.87 -9.52 -8.40
N SER A 12 -1.85 -9.03 -9.10
CA SER A 12 -1.47 -9.49 -10.43
C SER A 12 -0.59 -10.75 -10.37
N LYS A 13 -1.18 -11.88 -10.79
CA LYS A 13 -0.44 -13.15 -10.97
C LYS A 13 0.78 -12.97 -11.88
N THR A 14 0.67 -12.15 -12.93
CA THR A 14 1.78 -11.89 -13.87
C THR A 14 2.96 -11.22 -13.17
N ILE A 15 2.71 -10.23 -12.31
CA ILE A 15 3.77 -9.58 -11.54
C ILE A 15 4.40 -10.57 -10.55
N ARG A 16 3.60 -11.37 -9.83
CA ARG A 16 4.16 -12.38 -8.91
C ARG A 16 5.07 -13.38 -9.62
N MET A 17 4.65 -13.88 -10.79
CA MET A 17 5.49 -14.77 -11.61
C MET A 17 6.78 -14.08 -12.07
N GLN A 18 6.68 -12.84 -12.58
CA GLN A 18 7.85 -12.08 -13.03
C GLN A 18 8.87 -11.86 -11.91
N VAL A 19 8.41 -11.42 -10.74
CA VAL A 19 9.26 -11.20 -9.56
C VAL A 19 9.91 -12.51 -9.11
N ARG A 20 9.14 -13.60 -9.06
CA ARG A 20 9.67 -14.93 -8.73
C ARG A 20 10.77 -15.34 -9.70
N ASP A 21 10.56 -15.13 -11.00
CA ASP A 21 11.51 -15.51 -12.04
C ASP A 21 12.77 -14.63 -12.04
N PHE A 22 12.70 -13.41 -11.50
CA PHE A 22 13.86 -12.56 -11.25
C PHE A 22 14.73 -13.04 -10.09
N LEU A 23 14.16 -13.72 -9.09
CA LEU A 23 14.90 -14.19 -7.91
C LEU A 23 15.72 -15.45 -8.25
N PRO A 24 17.01 -15.54 -7.83
CA PRO A 24 17.85 -16.67 -8.16
C PRO A 24 17.35 -17.94 -7.47
N LYS A 25 17.16 -19.00 -8.27
CA LYS A 25 16.75 -20.31 -7.79
C LYS A 25 17.79 -20.86 -6.81
N GLY A 26 17.33 -21.48 -5.73
CA GLY A 26 18.18 -22.15 -4.73
C GLY A 26 18.63 -21.26 -3.57
N ASN A 27 18.56 -19.92 -3.69
CA ASN A 27 18.91 -19.01 -2.59
C ASN A 27 17.70 -18.60 -1.75
N PHE A 28 16.53 -18.55 -2.39
CA PHE A 28 15.28 -18.09 -1.78
C PHE A 28 14.18 -19.12 -1.95
N GLU A 29 13.36 -19.24 -0.91
CA GLU A 29 12.06 -19.87 -0.99
C GLU A 29 11.03 -18.76 -1.24
N VAL A 30 10.40 -18.77 -2.42
CA VAL A 30 9.43 -17.73 -2.79
C VAL A 30 8.03 -18.21 -2.42
N ILE A 31 7.34 -17.39 -1.63
CA ILE A 31 5.96 -17.58 -1.21
C ILE A 31 5.14 -16.44 -1.82
N GLU A 32 3.91 -16.72 -2.23
CA GLU A 32 3.03 -15.75 -2.89
C GLU A 32 1.74 -15.54 -2.09
N ALA A 33 1.22 -14.32 -2.12
CA ALA A 33 -0.12 -13.95 -1.67
C ALA A 33 -0.77 -13.01 -2.68
N ARG A 34 -2.09 -13.12 -2.87
CA ARG A 34 -2.82 -12.39 -3.91
C ARG A 34 -3.42 -11.06 -3.48
N ASP A 35 -3.32 -10.72 -2.19
CA ASP A 35 -3.78 -9.44 -1.65
C ASP A 35 -3.25 -9.24 -0.22
N GLY A 36 -3.50 -8.07 0.35
CA GLY A 36 -3.00 -7.71 1.68
C GLY A 36 -3.54 -8.58 2.83
N VAL A 37 -4.75 -9.13 2.71
CA VAL A 37 -5.33 -10.02 3.75
C VAL A 37 -4.57 -11.33 3.78
N GLU A 38 -4.45 -11.99 2.61
CA GLU A 38 -3.67 -13.22 2.50
C GLU A 38 -2.18 -12.98 2.84
N GLY A 39 -1.65 -11.81 2.47
CA GLY A 39 -0.28 -11.43 2.78
C GLY A 39 0.01 -11.41 4.28
N LEU A 40 -0.88 -10.84 5.10
CA LEU A 40 -0.72 -10.83 6.56
C LEU A 40 -0.85 -12.21 7.18
N ASP A 41 -1.81 -13.01 6.71
CA ASP A 41 -1.97 -14.39 7.18
C ASP A 41 -0.69 -15.21 6.92
N VAL A 42 -0.11 -15.07 5.72
CA VAL A 42 1.13 -15.73 5.34
C VAL A 42 2.33 -15.19 6.13
N ILE A 43 2.41 -13.89 6.40
CA ILE A 43 3.47 -13.31 7.26
C ILE A 43 3.44 -13.94 8.65
N GLY A 44 2.26 -14.08 9.23
CA GLY A 44 2.07 -14.66 10.56
C GLY A 44 2.41 -16.15 10.61
N ARG A 45 2.13 -16.90 9.54
CA ARG A 45 2.35 -18.36 9.47
C ARG A 45 3.77 -18.74 9.08
N GLU A 46 4.32 -18.07 8.06
CA GLU A 46 5.56 -18.50 7.39
C GLU A 46 6.81 -17.75 7.86
N HIS A 47 6.63 -16.62 8.56
CA HIS A 47 7.70 -15.75 9.05
C HIS A 47 8.74 -15.42 7.97
N PRO A 48 8.33 -14.78 6.85
CA PRO A 48 9.24 -14.45 5.77
C PRO A 48 10.35 -13.49 6.25
N SER A 49 11.54 -13.66 5.68
CA SER A 49 12.68 -12.78 5.94
C SER A 49 12.62 -11.44 5.20
N LEU A 50 11.70 -11.31 4.23
CA LEU A 50 11.50 -10.12 3.40
C LEU A 50 10.09 -10.17 2.80
N VAL A 51 9.45 -9.00 2.67
CA VAL A 51 8.18 -8.84 1.94
C VAL A 51 8.35 -7.90 0.76
N LEU A 52 7.97 -8.34 -0.42
CA LEU A 52 7.76 -7.52 -1.61
C LEU A 52 6.26 -7.25 -1.73
N LEU A 53 5.85 -5.98 -1.65
CA LEU A 53 4.46 -5.62 -1.41
C LEU A 53 3.95 -4.60 -2.43
N ASP A 54 2.91 -4.95 -3.17
CA ASP A 54 2.20 -3.99 -4.00
C ASP A 54 1.43 -2.95 -3.17
N PHE A 55 1.36 -1.72 -3.66
CA PHE A 55 0.61 -0.66 -3.01
C PHE A 55 -0.91 -0.78 -3.26
N PHE A 56 -1.32 -1.02 -4.51
CA PHE A 56 -2.72 -0.90 -4.93
C PHE A 56 -3.38 -2.26 -5.10
N MET A 57 -3.86 -2.82 -3.98
CA MET A 57 -4.57 -4.09 -3.97
C MET A 57 -6.02 -3.94 -3.49
N PRO A 58 -6.94 -4.82 -3.94
CA PRO A 58 -8.30 -4.87 -3.42
C PRO A 58 -8.32 -5.33 -1.96
N ARG A 59 -9.40 -4.98 -1.24
CA ARG A 59 -9.70 -5.34 0.16
C ARG A 59 -8.77 -4.69 1.20
N MET A 60 -7.46 -4.73 0.98
CA MET A 60 -6.46 -4.11 1.84
C MET A 60 -5.28 -3.65 0.99
N ASN A 61 -4.97 -2.36 1.05
CA ASN A 61 -3.84 -1.80 0.29
C ASN A 61 -2.49 -2.10 0.98
N GLY A 62 -1.38 -1.89 0.27
CA GLY A 62 -0.05 -2.18 0.80
C GLY A 62 0.33 -1.31 2.02
N TRP A 63 -0.15 -0.07 2.09
CA TRP A 63 0.13 0.78 3.25
C TRP A 63 -0.53 0.27 4.54
N GLU A 64 -1.76 -0.23 4.43
CA GLU A 64 -2.47 -0.87 5.53
C GLU A 64 -1.79 -2.16 6.02
N VAL A 65 -1.15 -2.92 5.12
CA VAL A 65 -0.32 -4.08 5.48
C VAL A 65 0.92 -3.64 6.24
N VAL A 66 1.63 -2.61 5.74
CA VAL A 66 2.81 -2.05 6.41
C VAL A 66 2.47 -1.58 7.82
N GLN A 67 1.38 -0.84 8.00
CA GLN A 67 0.96 -0.38 9.33
C GLN A 67 0.74 -1.54 10.30
N ARG A 68 0.12 -2.65 9.86
CA ARG A 68 -0.09 -3.84 10.69
C ARG A 68 1.24 -4.57 11.01
N ILE A 69 2.16 -4.66 10.05
CA ILE A 69 3.51 -5.20 10.28
C ILE A 69 4.25 -4.35 11.32
N GLN A 70 4.17 -3.02 11.22
CA GLN A 70 4.88 -2.10 12.13
C GLN A 70 4.26 -2.06 13.53
N ALA A 71 2.94 -2.26 13.65
CA ALA A 71 2.25 -2.33 14.93
C ALA A 71 2.61 -3.58 15.74
N ASP A 72 3.00 -4.68 15.09
CA ASP A 72 3.42 -5.91 15.78
C ASP A 72 4.94 -5.90 16.06
N PRO A 73 5.37 -5.91 17.34
CA PRO A 73 6.79 -5.97 17.70
C PRO A 73 7.56 -7.16 17.13
N LYS A 74 6.89 -8.28 16.81
CA LYS A 74 7.49 -9.46 16.21
C LYS A 74 7.69 -9.30 14.71
N LEU A 75 6.83 -8.55 14.04
CA LEU A 75 6.83 -8.40 12.58
C LEU A 75 7.57 -7.14 12.10
N LYS A 76 7.63 -6.09 12.92
CA LYS A 76 8.24 -4.79 12.54
C LYS A 76 9.69 -4.86 12.07
N ALA A 77 10.40 -5.94 12.41
CA ALA A 77 11.77 -6.20 11.99
C ALA A 77 11.90 -6.76 10.57
N ILE A 78 10.81 -7.21 9.97
CA ILE A 78 10.78 -7.74 8.62
C ILE A 78 10.98 -6.57 7.64
N PRO A 79 12.03 -6.60 6.79
CA PRO A 79 12.18 -5.61 5.72
C PRO A 79 11.04 -5.71 4.71
N VAL A 80 10.56 -4.54 4.27
CA VAL A 80 9.51 -4.41 3.26
C VAL A 80 10.02 -3.57 2.10
N VAL A 81 9.82 -4.05 0.88
CA VAL A 81 10.01 -3.30 -0.36
C VAL A 81 8.64 -3.05 -0.98
N MET A 82 8.28 -1.78 -1.11
CA MET A 82 7.04 -1.36 -1.77
C MET A 82 7.21 -1.37 -3.28
N MET A 83 6.17 -1.84 -3.98
CA MET A 83 6.12 -1.88 -5.44
C MET A 83 4.86 -1.15 -5.91
N SER A 84 4.94 -0.33 -6.95
CA SER A 84 3.76 0.29 -7.55
C SER A 84 4.03 0.82 -8.95
N GLY A 85 3.05 0.72 -9.85
CA GLY A 85 3.10 1.36 -11.18
C GLY A 85 2.62 2.81 -11.20
N ARG A 86 2.22 3.35 -10.05
CA ARG A 86 1.61 4.69 -9.90
C ARG A 86 2.32 5.45 -8.79
N ARG A 87 3.60 5.74 -8.97
CA ARG A 87 4.46 6.32 -7.91
C ARG A 87 3.92 7.66 -7.43
N GLU A 88 3.51 8.52 -8.34
CA GLU A 88 3.03 9.87 -8.08
C GLU A 88 1.77 9.84 -7.21
N ASP A 89 0.92 8.83 -7.40
CA ASP A 89 -0.27 8.64 -6.58
C ASP A 89 0.10 8.16 -5.16
N VAL A 90 1.07 7.24 -5.05
CA VAL A 90 1.58 6.80 -3.74
C VAL A 90 2.19 7.97 -2.98
N GLU A 91 2.98 8.81 -3.63
CA GLU A 91 3.62 9.99 -3.04
C GLU A 91 2.61 11.03 -2.55
N LYS A 92 1.49 11.20 -3.26
CA LYS A 92 0.39 12.07 -2.81
C LYS A 92 -0.40 11.48 -1.63
N ILE A 93 -0.56 10.15 -1.57
CA ILE A 93 -1.37 9.49 -0.54
C ILE A 93 -0.56 9.30 0.76
N VAL A 94 0.70 8.88 0.64
CA VAL A 94 1.61 8.57 1.77
C VAL A 94 3.04 9.02 1.43
N PRO A 95 3.34 10.32 1.51
CA PRO A 95 4.69 10.82 1.22
C PRO A 95 5.75 10.23 2.16
N GLU A 96 5.40 9.99 3.43
CA GLU A 96 6.31 9.46 4.45
C GLU A 96 6.80 8.05 4.11
N LEU A 97 6.08 7.32 3.25
CA LEU A 97 6.47 5.98 2.82
C LEU A 97 7.88 5.99 2.19
N PHE A 98 8.23 7.05 1.47
CA PHE A 98 9.50 7.17 0.76
C PHE A 98 10.70 7.47 1.67
N ASP A 99 10.44 8.04 2.85
CA ASP A 99 11.50 8.31 3.84
C ASP A 99 11.92 7.02 4.55
N TYR A 100 10.97 6.12 4.76
CA TYR A 100 11.18 4.93 5.58
C TYR A 100 11.34 3.65 4.75
N PHE A 101 10.59 3.47 3.68
CA PHE A 101 10.56 2.20 2.97
C PHE A 101 11.29 2.29 1.65
N GLU A 102 11.83 1.16 1.23
CA GLU A 102 12.39 1.07 -0.11
C GLU A 102 11.25 0.90 -1.11
N PHE A 103 11.37 1.58 -2.26
CA PHE A 103 10.32 1.61 -3.27
C PHE A 103 10.86 1.21 -4.64
N VAL A 104 10.07 0.44 -5.38
CA VAL A 104 10.35 0.05 -6.77
C VAL A 104 9.14 0.40 -7.64
N GLY A 105 9.37 1.23 -8.67
CA GLY A 105 8.35 1.57 -9.66
C GLY A 105 8.14 0.42 -10.66
N LYS A 106 6.88 0.11 -11.01
CA LYS A 106 6.54 -0.81 -12.10
C LYS A 106 6.39 -0.03 -13.42
N PRO A 107 6.85 -0.57 -14.56
CA PRO A 107 7.62 -1.80 -14.72
C PRO A 107 9.06 -1.66 -14.16
N PHE A 108 9.65 -2.76 -13.72
CA PHE A 108 11.02 -2.79 -13.19
C PHE A 108 11.87 -3.89 -13.81
N GLU A 109 13.17 -3.62 -13.89
CA GLU A 109 14.19 -4.60 -14.26
C GLU A 109 14.70 -5.36 -13.03
N PRO A 110 15.26 -6.57 -13.20
CA PRO A 110 15.81 -7.36 -12.09
C PRO A 110 16.80 -6.56 -11.23
N ALA A 111 17.68 -5.77 -11.85
CA ALA A 111 18.68 -4.97 -11.14
C ALA A 111 18.06 -3.97 -10.15
N HIS A 112 16.94 -3.36 -10.50
CA HIS A 112 16.22 -2.42 -9.63
C HIS A 112 15.61 -3.13 -8.42
N LEU A 113 15.00 -4.30 -8.65
CA LEU A 113 14.47 -5.13 -7.59
C LEU A 113 15.58 -5.55 -6.61
N PHE A 114 16.71 -6.08 -7.11
CA PHE A 114 17.81 -6.49 -6.23
C PHE A 114 18.43 -5.36 -5.43
N ARG A 115 18.60 -4.17 -6.04
CA ARG A 115 19.07 -2.98 -5.33
C ARG A 115 18.13 -2.63 -4.18
N ALA A 116 16.82 -2.65 -4.43
CA ALA A 116 15.83 -2.36 -3.41
C ALA A 116 15.83 -3.41 -2.28
N ILE A 117 15.87 -4.70 -2.63
CA ILE A 117 15.97 -5.79 -1.65
C ILE A 117 17.19 -5.61 -0.73
N LYS A 118 18.35 -5.31 -1.33
CA LYS A 118 19.60 -5.09 -0.58
C LYS A 118 19.48 -3.87 0.34
N SER A 119 18.96 -2.75 -0.17
CA SER A 119 18.73 -1.52 0.60
C SER A 119 17.78 -1.74 1.78
N ALA A 120 16.61 -2.34 1.54
CA ALA A 120 15.62 -2.63 2.57
C ALA A 120 16.18 -3.52 3.68
N THR A 121 16.96 -4.54 3.31
CA THR A 121 17.59 -5.46 4.27
C THR A 121 18.60 -4.74 5.17
N VAL A 122 19.37 -3.79 4.63
CA VAL A 122 20.30 -2.96 5.41
C VAL A 122 19.55 -2.03 6.35
N LYS A 123 18.58 -1.26 5.83
CA LYS A 123 17.74 -0.34 6.63
C LYS A 123 17.03 -1.07 7.79
N ALA A 124 16.52 -2.28 7.56
CA ALA A 124 15.87 -3.07 8.61
C ALA A 124 16.85 -3.55 9.69
N LYS A 125 18.10 -3.91 9.34
CA LYS A 125 19.14 -4.27 10.31
C LYS A 125 19.54 -3.07 11.17
N GLU A 126 19.69 -1.89 10.57
CA GLU A 126 20.03 -0.66 11.29
C GLU A 126 18.93 -0.28 12.29
N ARG A 127 17.65 -0.41 11.92
CA ARG A 127 16.50 -0.21 12.83
C ARG A 127 16.50 -1.13 14.04
N ARG A 128 16.91 -2.38 13.85
CA ARG A 128 17.06 -3.34 14.96
C ARG A 128 18.14 -2.90 15.94
N HIS A 129 19.22 -2.29 15.44
CA HIS A 129 20.36 -1.90 16.26
C HIS A 129 20.12 -0.57 17.00
N ASN A 130 19.43 0.39 16.38
CA ASN A 130 19.39 1.78 16.86
C ASN A 130 18.20 2.17 17.76
N LYS A 131 17.40 1.20 18.26
CA LYS A 131 16.18 1.43 19.09
C LYS A 131 15.38 2.69 18.67
N VAL A 132 15.24 2.93 17.36
CA VAL A 132 14.51 4.13 16.91
C VAL A 132 13.04 3.94 17.28
N PRO A 133 12.42 4.90 17.99
CA PRO A 133 11.02 4.80 18.36
C PRO A 133 10.17 4.63 17.09
N VAL A 134 9.38 3.55 17.05
CA VAL A 134 8.38 3.27 15.99
C VAL A 134 7.23 4.29 16.01
N HIS A 135 7.24 5.23 16.95
CA HIS A 135 6.22 6.26 17.14
C HIS A 135 6.18 7.37 16.07
N ALA A 136 7.09 7.37 15.08
CA ALA A 136 7.09 8.36 14.01
C ALA A 136 6.37 7.92 12.72
N ILE A 137 5.78 6.72 12.68
CA ILE A 137 4.76 6.40 11.68
C ILE A 137 3.43 6.79 12.34
N PRO A 138 2.69 7.80 11.83
CA PRO A 138 1.37 8.12 12.38
C PRO A 138 0.51 6.86 12.37
N THR A 139 0.33 6.27 13.55
CA THR A 139 -0.40 5.01 13.77
C THR A 139 -1.85 5.26 14.19
N GLU A 140 -2.30 6.52 14.12
CA GLU A 140 -3.71 6.83 14.23
C GLU A 140 -4.33 6.93 12.83
N PRO A 141 -5.41 6.19 12.52
CA PRO A 141 -6.45 6.81 11.71
C PRO A 141 -6.90 7.99 12.55
N ARG A 142 -6.39 9.20 12.26
CA ARG A 142 -6.77 10.43 12.96
C ARG A 142 -8.27 10.33 13.22
N ARG A 143 -8.65 10.23 14.50
CA ARG A 143 -10.04 10.20 14.91
C ARG A 143 -10.73 11.41 14.28
N THR A 144 -11.43 11.18 13.18
CA THR A 144 -12.33 12.16 12.56
C THR A 144 -13.57 12.26 13.45
N ALA A 145 -13.44 12.80 14.67
CA ALA A 145 -14.59 13.15 15.51
C ALA A 145 -14.31 14.06 16.73
N ALA A 146 -13.08 14.18 17.27
CA ALA A 146 -12.96 14.71 18.65
C ALA A 146 -11.86 15.75 18.95
N VAL A 147 -11.03 16.19 18.01
CA VAL A 147 -9.96 17.21 18.30
C VAL A 147 -10.25 18.57 17.67
N ILE A 148 -11.42 18.77 17.04
CA ILE A 148 -11.91 20.12 16.74
C ILE A 148 -12.52 20.71 18.02
N ARG A 149 -11.70 21.05 19.02
CA ARG A 149 -12.13 21.99 20.07
C ARG A 149 -11.06 22.73 20.86
N ALA A 150 -9.77 22.58 20.57
CA ALA A 150 -8.78 23.45 21.18
C ALA A 150 -7.61 23.69 20.22
N GLU A 151 -7.23 24.95 20.09
CA GLU A 151 -6.07 25.45 19.33
C GLU A 151 -6.21 25.43 17.80
N VAL A 152 -7.24 26.13 17.32
CA VAL A 152 -7.07 26.97 16.13
C VAL A 152 -6.95 28.40 16.63
N GLN A 153 -5.72 28.85 16.88
CA GLN A 153 -5.44 30.28 16.86
C GLN A 153 -5.42 30.67 15.37
N PRO A 154 -6.23 31.64 14.91
CA PRO A 154 -6.26 31.98 13.51
C PRO A 154 -4.99 32.74 13.13
N LEU A 155 -4.12 32.10 12.33
CA LEU A 155 -3.09 32.81 11.57
C LEU A 155 -3.76 33.57 10.42
N GLN A 156 -4.26 34.76 10.74
CA GLN A 156 -4.70 35.78 9.81
C GLN A 156 -3.48 36.47 9.18
N SER A 157 -2.80 35.83 8.23
CA SER A 157 -1.83 36.53 7.36
C SER A 157 -1.34 35.68 6.17
N ALA A 158 -2.26 35.20 5.33
CA ALA A 158 -1.94 34.80 3.96
C ALA A 158 -2.46 35.86 2.98
N PRO A 159 -1.72 36.23 1.91
CA PRO A 159 -2.19 37.20 0.93
C PRO A 159 -3.50 36.73 0.27
N ALA A 160 -4.46 37.63 0.11
CA ALA A 160 -5.84 37.34 -0.27
C ALA A 160 -5.99 36.45 -1.52
N GLY A 161 -5.09 36.58 -2.50
CA GLY A 161 -5.12 35.79 -3.74
C GLY A 161 -4.92 34.28 -3.54
N VAL A 162 -4.18 33.86 -2.52
CA VAL A 162 -3.94 32.43 -2.24
C VAL A 162 -5.16 31.78 -1.57
N GLN A 163 -5.96 32.56 -0.83
CA GLN A 163 -7.16 32.03 -0.16
C GLN A 163 -8.28 31.72 -1.16
N ASP A 164 -8.43 32.53 -2.20
CA ASP A 164 -9.42 32.31 -3.25
C ASP A 164 -9.07 31.10 -4.12
N GLU A 165 -7.78 30.91 -4.43
CA GLU A 165 -7.28 29.76 -5.20
C GLU A 165 -7.40 28.45 -4.42
N VAL A 166 -7.12 28.47 -3.12
CA VAL A 166 -7.36 27.31 -2.25
C VAL A 166 -8.85 26.97 -2.19
N ARG A 167 -9.72 27.97 -2.16
CA ARG A 167 -11.18 27.76 -2.10
C ARG A 167 -11.74 27.19 -3.40
N SER A 168 -11.24 27.62 -4.55
CA SER A 168 -11.66 27.08 -5.86
C SER A 168 -11.22 25.63 -6.05
N LEU A 169 -9.96 25.32 -5.73
CA LEU A 169 -9.43 23.95 -5.78
C LEU A 169 -10.16 23.02 -4.80
N GLN A 170 -10.48 23.51 -3.60
CA GLN A 170 -11.28 22.74 -2.65
C GLN A 170 -12.69 22.44 -3.17
N ALA A 171 -13.34 23.39 -3.86
CA ALA A 171 -14.64 23.17 -4.47
C ALA A 171 -14.59 22.13 -5.62
N GLU A 172 -13.55 22.17 -6.45
CA GLU A 172 -13.34 21.22 -7.53
C GLU A 172 -13.09 19.80 -7.03
N VAL A 173 -12.26 19.64 -5.99
CA VAL A 173 -12.04 18.35 -5.33
C VAL A 173 -13.33 17.78 -4.75
N GLN A 174 -14.20 18.61 -4.18
CA GLN A 174 -15.51 18.17 -3.68
C GLN A 174 -16.42 17.69 -4.82
N GLN A 175 -16.45 18.41 -5.95
CA GLN A 175 -17.22 18.00 -7.12
C GLN A 175 -16.74 16.66 -7.69
N LEU A 176 -15.42 16.49 -7.83
CA LEU A 176 -14.83 15.24 -8.31
C LEU A 176 -15.15 14.06 -7.39
N ARG A 177 -15.19 14.27 -6.07
CA ARG A 177 -15.62 13.24 -5.11
C ARG A 177 -17.07 12.83 -5.31
N ILE A 178 -17.97 13.80 -5.49
CA ILE A 178 -19.39 13.53 -5.79
C ILE A 178 -19.53 12.73 -7.09
N GLN A 179 -18.79 13.12 -8.13
CA GLN A 179 -18.83 12.43 -9.42
C GLN A 179 -18.29 11.00 -9.33
N ASN A 180 -17.22 10.76 -8.57
CA ASN A 180 -16.69 9.42 -8.33
C ASN A 180 -17.70 8.51 -7.61
N VAL A 181 -18.40 9.03 -6.59
CA VAL A 181 -19.45 8.27 -5.89
C VAL A 181 -20.57 7.90 -6.86
N LYS A 182 -21.00 8.83 -7.73
CA LYS A 182 -22.02 8.56 -8.74
C LYS A 182 -21.57 7.48 -9.74
N LEU A 183 -20.34 7.57 -10.23
CA LEU A 183 -19.77 6.58 -11.14
C LEU A 183 -19.69 5.18 -10.49
N GLN A 184 -19.31 5.11 -9.21
CA GLN A 184 -19.30 3.86 -8.46
C GLN A 184 -20.70 3.24 -8.37
N GLN A 185 -21.74 4.05 -8.14
CA GLN A 185 -23.12 3.58 -8.12
C GLN A 185 -23.57 3.03 -9.49
N GLU A 186 -23.18 3.67 -10.59
CA GLU A 186 -23.48 3.19 -11.95
C GLU A 186 -22.78 1.86 -12.25
N VAL A 187 -21.50 1.72 -11.86
CA VAL A 187 -20.76 0.47 -12.00
C VAL A 187 -21.40 -0.66 -11.18
N GLU A 188 -21.87 -0.38 -9.97
CA GLU A 188 -22.59 -1.37 -9.15
C GLU A 188 -23.93 -1.77 -9.78
N ALA A 189 -24.67 -0.82 -10.34
CA ALA A 189 -25.93 -1.10 -11.03
C ALA A 189 -25.72 -2.00 -12.25
N LEU A 190 -24.70 -1.71 -13.07
CA LEU A 190 -24.32 -2.53 -14.23
C LEU A 190 -23.89 -3.94 -13.80
N ARG A 191 -23.11 -4.05 -12.73
CA ARG A 191 -22.71 -5.36 -12.16
C ARG A 191 -23.94 -6.18 -11.75
N LYS A 192 -24.94 -5.57 -11.10
CA LYS A 192 -26.18 -6.25 -10.72
C LYS A 192 -26.95 -6.74 -11.94
N GLN A 193 -27.08 -5.92 -12.98
CA GLN A 193 -27.73 -6.32 -14.23
C GLN A 193 -27.01 -7.48 -14.91
N MET A 194 -25.67 -7.44 -14.96
CA MET A 194 -24.87 -8.52 -15.53
C MET A 194 -25.06 -9.84 -14.77
N VAL A 195 -25.09 -9.80 -13.42
CA VAL A 195 -25.36 -11.00 -12.59
C VAL A 195 -26.76 -11.55 -12.85
N GLN A 196 -27.77 -10.69 -12.98
CA GLN A 196 -29.13 -11.11 -13.32
C GLN A 196 -29.20 -11.78 -14.70
N LEU A 197 -28.54 -11.21 -15.71
CA LEU A 197 -28.50 -11.76 -17.06
C LEU A 197 -27.82 -13.14 -17.09
N VAL A 198 -26.66 -13.26 -16.43
CA VAL A 198 -25.94 -14.54 -16.32
C VAL A 198 -26.79 -15.58 -15.60
N THR A 199 -27.50 -15.19 -14.54
CA THR A 199 -28.41 -16.09 -13.81
C THR A 199 -29.56 -16.56 -14.69
N TYR A 200 -30.17 -15.64 -15.46
CA TYR A 200 -31.27 -15.95 -16.37
C TYR A 200 -30.84 -16.91 -17.49
N VAL A 201 -29.69 -16.68 -18.12
CA VAL A 201 -29.13 -17.58 -19.14
C VAL A 201 -28.88 -18.97 -18.57
N ARG A 202 -28.35 -19.07 -17.35
CA ARG A 202 -28.07 -20.35 -16.68
C ARG A 202 -29.32 -21.15 -16.28
N GLN A 203 -30.48 -20.50 -16.16
CA GLN A 203 -31.76 -21.15 -15.89
C GLN A 203 -32.50 -21.62 -17.16
N LYS A 204 -32.07 -21.14 -18.33
CA LYS A 204 -32.71 -21.38 -19.64
C LYS A 204 -31.95 -22.37 -20.53
N ILE A 205 -30.76 -22.80 -20.09
CA ILE A 205 -29.93 -23.87 -20.68
C ILE A 205 -30.03 -25.07 -19.75
#